data_AF-R7LVZ6-F1
#
_entry.id   AF-R7LVZ6-F1
#
_cell.length_a   1.000
_cell.length_b   1.000
_cell.length_c   1.000
_cell.angle_alpha   90.00
_cell.angle_beta   90.00
_cell.angle_gamma   90.00
#
_symmetry.space_group_name_H-M   'P 1'
#
loop_
_entity.id
_entity.type
_entity.pdbx_description
1 polymer ?
#
loop_
_entity_poly.entity_id
_entity_poly.type
_entity_poly.pdbx_seq_one_letter_code
_entity_poly.pdbx_strand_id
1 'polypeptide(L)'
;MEEILQHIQEILGVPAFLINHCDFLPQYIKEALISSINFIPWLYILYYGIELLERFFLTHINFLIRLIQKLGALFGVVISTLPECGYQVIASTFYSRRMMSRGTLLAFYIACSDDALPLLFMDLSKAFVIIPIIVIKIAVGIFVAYFVDIVSVIFRRKKQIMEDINAINTDLNEPACCHHRIRTIENPPYWWLHPLTHTFNMFMFTFLCLAFFNCAILHFGSVENLSNFLLGNTPYQLIATAFIGLISNCVTSVFLALAYVKGIIGFPALLSGLISTTGLGLITLAKRQQKSKDNLLIATILVVTAIATGFAVYYNMQLIDVLKDFFIR
;
A
#
# COMPACT_ATOMS: atom_id res chain seq x y z
N MET A 1 -26.45 19.26 -5.66
CA MET A 1 -25.60 18.17 -5.12
C MET A 1 -26.32 16.83 -5.27
N GLU A 2 -27.60 16.76 -4.90
CA GLU A 2 -28.45 15.57 -5.10
C GLU A 2 -28.63 15.18 -6.57
N GLU A 3 -28.89 16.12 -7.48
CA GLU A 3 -29.02 15.82 -8.93
C GLU A 3 -27.74 15.25 -9.56
N ILE A 4 -26.57 15.75 -9.16
CA ILE A 4 -25.27 15.23 -9.61
C ILE A 4 -25.05 13.82 -9.07
N LEU A 5 -25.44 13.57 -7.81
CA LEU A 5 -25.38 12.24 -7.20
C LEU A 5 -26.29 11.25 -7.94
N GLN A 6 -27.47 11.71 -8.36
CA GLN A 6 -28.47 10.90 -9.07
C GLN A 6 -27.98 10.52 -10.48
N HIS A 7 -27.42 11.46 -11.24
CA HIS A 7 -26.79 11.16 -12.53
C HIS A 7 -25.57 10.23 -12.40
N ILE A 8 -24.77 10.39 -11.35
CA ILE A 8 -23.64 9.48 -11.07
C ILE A 8 -24.17 8.07 -10.76
N GLN A 9 -25.24 7.94 -9.98
CA GLN A 9 -25.88 6.65 -9.67
C GLN A 9 -26.49 5.99 -10.92
N GLU A 10 -27.12 6.75 -11.81
CA GLU A 10 -27.65 6.24 -13.08
C GLU A 10 -26.55 5.71 -13.99
N ILE A 11 -25.43 6.45 -14.13
CA ILE A 11 -24.27 6.03 -14.92
C ILE A 11 -23.59 4.78 -14.33
N LEU A 12 -23.49 4.70 -13.00
CA LEU A 12 -22.98 3.52 -12.29
C LEU A 12 -23.96 2.33 -12.28
N GLY A 13 -25.22 2.53 -12.67
CA GLY A 13 -26.22 1.48 -12.81
C GLY A 13 -26.18 0.74 -14.16
N VAL A 14 -25.61 1.36 -15.20
CA VAL A 14 -25.51 0.78 -16.55
C VAL A 14 -24.74 -0.54 -16.60
N PRO A 15 -23.59 -0.70 -15.90
CA PRO A 15 -22.88 -1.98 -15.85
C PRO A 15 -23.71 -3.08 -15.22
N ALA A 16 -24.44 -2.77 -14.13
CA ALA A 16 -25.30 -3.73 -13.45
C ALA A 16 -26.44 -4.21 -14.35
N PHE A 17 -27.05 -3.29 -15.11
CA PHE A 17 -28.10 -3.64 -16.07
C PHE A 17 -27.58 -4.58 -17.17
N LEU A 18 -26.44 -4.27 -17.79
CA LEU A 18 -25.89 -5.08 -18.89
C LEU A 18 -25.40 -6.46 -18.44
N ILE A 19 -24.74 -6.55 -17.28
CA ILE A 19 -24.13 -7.79 -16.79
C ILE A 19 -25.19 -8.76 -16.25
N ASN A 20 -26.27 -8.25 -15.66
CA ASN A 20 -27.35 -9.10 -15.17
C ASN A 20 -28.04 -9.88 -16.29
N HIS A 21 -28.10 -9.33 -17.51
CA HIS A 21 -28.65 -9.99 -18.70
C HIS A 21 -27.73 -11.05 -19.32
N CYS A 22 -26.51 -11.26 -18.80
CA CYS A 22 -25.63 -12.33 -19.27
C CYS A 22 -25.91 -13.65 -18.54
N ASP A 23 -26.74 -14.52 -19.09
CA ASP A 23 -27.14 -15.78 -18.43
C ASP A 23 -26.02 -16.83 -18.28
N PHE A 24 -24.90 -16.66 -18.99
CA PHE A 24 -23.77 -17.59 -18.96
C PHE A 24 -22.85 -17.44 -17.73
N LEU A 25 -22.86 -16.28 -17.07
CA LEU A 25 -21.94 -16.00 -15.97
C LEU A 25 -22.52 -16.44 -14.61
N PRO A 26 -21.76 -17.18 -13.77
CA PRO A 26 -22.13 -17.44 -12.39
C PRO A 26 -22.35 -16.15 -11.59
N GLN A 27 -23.28 -16.20 -10.64
CA GLN A 27 -23.71 -15.05 -9.83
C GLN A 27 -22.53 -14.34 -9.13
N TYR A 28 -21.60 -15.10 -8.56
CA TYR A 28 -20.43 -14.53 -7.87
C TYR A 28 -19.49 -13.74 -8.81
N ILE A 29 -19.41 -14.12 -10.09
CA ILE A 29 -18.61 -13.41 -11.10
C ILE A 29 -19.33 -12.13 -11.52
N LYS A 30 -20.66 -12.19 -11.70
CA LYS A 30 -21.47 -10.99 -12.00
C LYS A 30 -21.28 -9.93 -10.91
N GLU A 31 -21.41 -10.32 -9.64
CA GLU A 31 -21.26 -9.41 -8.50
C GLU A 31 -19.85 -8.80 -8.42
N ALA A 32 -18.81 -9.62 -8.64
CA ALA A 32 -17.43 -9.14 -8.66
C ALA A 32 -17.17 -8.15 -9.81
N LEU A 33 -17.72 -8.43 -10.99
CA LEU A 33 -17.56 -7.61 -12.19
C LEU A 33 -18.26 -6.26 -12.03
N ILE A 34 -19.52 -6.26 -11.57
CA ILE A 34 -20.30 -5.05 -11.32
C ILE A 34 -19.57 -4.16 -10.31
N SER A 35 -19.15 -4.73 -9.19
CA SER A 35 -18.45 -4.00 -8.12
C SER A 35 -17.13 -3.40 -8.62
N SER A 36 -16.39 -4.13 -9.45
CA SER A 36 -15.09 -3.69 -9.97
C SER A 36 -15.24 -2.61 -11.05
N ILE A 37 -16.24 -2.72 -11.94
CA ILE A 37 -16.48 -1.72 -12.99
C ILE A 37 -16.94 -0.39 -12.39
N ASN A 38 -17.82 -0.44 -11.39
CA ASN A 38 -18.31 0.76 -10.70
C ASN A 38 -17.17 1.54 -10.03
N PHE A 39 -16.05 0.89 -9.76
CA PHE A 39 -14.89 1.51 -9.14
C PHE A 39 -13.91 2.15 -10.14
N ILE A 40 -13.99 1.80 -11.43
CA ILE A 40 -13.09 2.30 -12.48
C ILE A 40 -13.05 3.84 -12.54
N PRO A 41 -14.17 4.59 -12.53
CA PRO A 41 -14.12 6.04 -12.64
C PRO A 41 -13.36 6.69 -11.49
N TRP A 42 -13.58 6.20 -10.27
CA TRP A 42 -12.89 6.67 -9.07
C TRP A 42 -11.40 6.33 -9.09
N LEU A 43 -11.05 5.09 -9.48
CA LEU A 43 -9.65 4.68 -9.64
C LEU A 43 -8.93 5.54 -10.67
N TYR A 44 -9.55 5.83 -11.80
CA TYR A 44 -8.94 6.62 -12.86
C TYR A 44 -8.64 8.05 -12.39
N ILE A 45 -9.60 8.72 -11.74
CA ILE A 45 -9.41 10.08 -11.19
C ILE A 45 -8.27 10.08 -10.16
N LEU A 46 -8.25 9.08 -9.27
CA LEU A 46 -7.22 8.97 -8.25
C LEU A 46 -5.83 8.73 -8.87
N TYR A 47 -5.68 7.74 -9.75
CA TYR A 47 -4.38 7.44 -10.38
C TYR A 47 -3.90 8.57 -11.27
N TYR A 48 -4.82 9.31 -11.91
CA TYR A 48 -4.48 10.53 -12.62
C TYR A 48 -3.88 11.59 -11.67
N GLY A 49 -4.50 11.78 -10.49
CA GLY A 49 -3.97 12.66 -9.45
C GLY A 49 -2.62 12.22 -8.89
N ILE A 50 -2.44 10.91 -8.65
CA ILE A 50 -1.17 10.34 -8.18
C ILE A 50 -0.07 10.55 -9.23
N GLU A 51 -0.35 10.32 -10.52
CA GLU A 51 0.64 10.52 -11.57
C GLU A 51 1.06 11.99 -11.72
N LEU A 52 0.13 12.93 -11.55
CA LEU A 52 0.47 14.36 -11.50
C LEU A 52 1.43 14.67 -10.34
N LEU A 53 1.19 14.04 -9.19
CA LEU A 53 2.02 14.19 -8.00
C LEU A 53 3.41 13.55 -8.17
N GLU A 54 3.49 12.35 -8.74
CA GLU A 54 4.74 11.66 -9.07
C GLU A 54 5.61 12.54 -9.97
N ARG A 55 5.03 13.11 -11.04
CA ARG A 55 5.73 14.02 -11.96
C ARG A 55 6.26 15.25 -11.24
N PHE A 56 5.44 15.88 -10.40
CA PHE A 56 5.85 17.05 -9.62
C PHE A 56 7.09 16.74 -8.76
N PHE A 57 7.11 15.57 -8.11
CA PHE A 57 8.21 15.13 -7.27
C PHE A 57 9.46 14.71 -8.07
N LEU A 58 9.31 14.02 -9.20
CA LEU A 58 10.42 13.65 -10.08
C LEU A 58 11.11 14.89 -10.68
N THR A 59 10.35 15.93 -11.06
CA THR A 59 10.92 17.20 -11.52
C THR A 59 11.76 17.89 -10.43
N HIS A 60 11.39 17.74 -9.16
CA HIS A 60 12.08 18.35 -8.02
C HIS A 60 12.92 17.35 -7.21
N ILE A 61 13.39 16.27 -7.82
CA ILE A 61 14.04 15.15 -7.12
C ILE A 61 15.30 15.57 -6.35
N ASN A 62 16.08 16.52 -6.87
CA ASN A 62 17.28 17.04 -6.19
C ASN A 62 16.93 17.72 -4.85
N PHE A 63 15.82 18.45 -4.81
CA PHE A 63 15.33 19.07 -3.58
C PHE A 63 14.83 18.02 -2.59
N LEU A 64 14.09 17.02 -3.06
CA LEU A 64 13.61 15.90 -2.24
C LEU A 64 14.77 15.14 -1.60
N ILE A 65 15.81 14.83 -2.36
CA ILE A 65 16.97 14.10 -1.84
C ILE A 65 17.68 14.91 -0.76
N ARG A 66 17.89 16.21 -0.95
CA ARG A 66 18.47 17.08 0.10
C ARG A 66 17.62 17.05 1.37
N LEU A 67 16.31 17.04 1.22
CA LEU A 67 15.37 17.00 2.32
C LEU A 67 15.40 15.64 3.02
N ILE A 68 15.48 14.53 2.28
CA ILE A 68 15.69 13.18 2.80
C ILE A 68 17.02 13.08 3.56
N GLN A 69 18.11 13.66 3.05
CA GLN A 69 19.40 13.62 3.73
C GLN A 69 19.41 14.41 5.05
N LYS A 70 18.63 15.50 5.12
CA LYS A 70 18.58 16.39 6.31
C LYS A 70 17.52 15.97 7.34
N LEU A 71 16.33 15.61 6.87
CA LEU A 71 15.15 15.27 7.69
C LEU A 71 14.88 13.76 7.76
N GLY A 72 15.65 12.93 7.05
CA GLY A 72 15.69 11.48 7.19
C GLY A 72 14.31 10.83 7.25
N ALA A 73 14.09 10.12 8.35
CA ALA A 73 12.86 9.39 8.67
C ALA A 73 11.59 10.26 8.60
N LEU A 74 11.64 11.50 9.08
CA LEU A 74 10.45 12.34 9.19
C LEU A 74 9.91 12.72 7.81
N PHE A 75 10.81 13.08 6.89
CA PHE A 75 10.42 13.34 5.51
C PHE A 75 10.00 12.05 4.80
N GLY A 76 10.68 10.93 5.07
CA GLY A 76 10.34 9.63 4.48
C GLY A 76 8.93 9.14 4.83
N VAL A 77 8.48 9.38 6.06
CA VAL A 77 7.13 9.01 6.51
C VAL A 77 6.06 9.89 5.86
N VAL A 78 6.30 11.20 5.80
CA VAL A 78 5.35 12.15 5.20
C VAL A 78 5.15 11.86 3.71
N ILE A 79 6.23 11.69 2.95
CA ILE A 79 6.14 11.44 1.52
C ILE A 79 5.51 10.07 1.22
N SER A 80 5.81 9.05 2.03
CA SER A 80 5.31 7.69 1.82
C SER A 80 3.84 7.52 2.21
N THR A 81 3.27 8.45 2.98
CA THR A 81 1.83 8.43 3.28
C THR A 81 0.99 8.62 2.02
N LEU A 82 1.58 9.10 0.93
CA LEU A 82 0.92 9.21 -0.37
C LEU A 82 0.78 7.84 -1.03
N PRO A 83 -0.39 7.56 -1.65
CA PRO A 83 -0.62 6.29 -2.31
C PRO A 83 0.14 6.17 -3.62
N GLU A 84 1.37 5.66 -3.54
CA GLU A 84 2.16 5.31 -4.70
C GLU A 84 3.19 4.21 -4.38
N CYS A 85 3.15 3.14 -5.17
CA CYS A 85 4.10 2.04 -5.10
C CYS A 85 5.51 2.40 -5.61
N GLY A 86 5.65 3.49 -6.40
CA GLY A 86 6.93 3.98 -6.94
C GLY A 86 7.91 4.45 -5.86
N TYR A 87 7.42 5.11 -4.80
CA TYR A 87 8.29 5.64 -3.74
C TYR A 87 9.09 4.55 -3.01
N GLN A 88 8.52 3.35 -2.80
CA GLN A 88 9.26 2.23 -2.21
C GLN A 88 10.43 1.77 -3.10
N VAL A 89 10.25 1.78 -4.43
CA VAL A 89 11.29 1.42 -5.42
C VAL A 89 12.38 2.49 -5.46
N ILE A 90 12.00 3.77 -5.43
CA ILE A 90 12.92 4.91 -5.38
C ILE A 90 13.76 4.87 -4.10
N ALA A 91 13.11 4.68 -2.94
CA ALA A 91 13.79 4.59 -1.65
C ALA A 91 14.80 3.42 -1.60
N SER A 92 14.42 2.26 -2.15
CA SER A 92 15.30 1.09 -2.26
C SER A 92 16.53 1.38 -3.14
N THR A 93 16.33 2.14 -4.22
CA THR A 93 17.42 2.55 -5.10
C THR A 93 18.37 3.53 -4.41
N PHE A 94 17.85 4.54 -3.72
CA PHE A 94 18.67 5.49 -2.95
C PHE A 94 19.42 4.83 -1.79
N TYR A 95 18.78 3.88 -1.10
CA TYR A 95 19.46 3.11 -0.07
C TYR A 95 20.60 2.25 -0.66
N SER A 96 20.39 1.61 -1.81
CA SER A 96 21.44 0.82 -2.48
C SER A 96 22.66 1.66 -2.89
N ARG A 97 22.44 2.95 -3.18
CA ARG A 97 23.48 3.98 -3.45
C ARG A 97 24.02 4.65 -2.18
N ARG A 98 23.68 4.14 -0.98
CA ARG A 98 24.12 4.68 0.33
C ARG A 98 23.74 6.15 0.57
N MET A 99 22.65 6.61 -0.04
CA MET A 99 22.17 8.00 0.13
C MET A 99 21.20 8.14 1.31
N MET A 100 20.75 7.02 1.89
CA MET A 100 19.76 6.96 2.97
C MET A 100 20.18 5.95 4.03
N SER A 101 19.75 6.17 5.27
CA SER A 101 19.94 5.22 6.37
C SER A 101 18.96 4.04 6.28
N ARG A 102 19.24 2.98 7.05
CA ARG A 102 18.32 1.84 7.19
C ARG A 102 17.00 2.25 7.82
N GLY A 103 17.07 3.07 8.86
CA GLY A 103 15.91 3.59 9.54
C GLY A 103 15.03 4.37 8.58
N THR A 104 15.61 5.25 7.77
CA THR A 104 14.85 6.01 6.77
C THR A 104 14.19 5.08 5.75
N LEU A 105 14.89 4.07 5.23
CA LEU A 105 14.29 3.10 4.30
C LEU A 105 13.09 2.36 4.93
N LEU A 106 13.24 1.89 6.17
CA LEU A 106 12.15 1.23 6.91
C LEU A 106 10.98 2.17 7.15
N ALA A 107 11.23 3.46 7.39
CA ALA A 107 10.19 4.47 7.50
C ALA A 107 9.37 4.56 6.21
N PHE A 108 10.03 4.55 5.04
CA PHE A 108 9.35 4.53 3.74
C PHE A 108 8.49 3.28 3.57
N TYR A 109 9.03 2.11 3.92
CA TYR A 109 8.31 0.85 3.78
C TYR A 109 7.09 0.76 4.70
N ILE A 110 7.24 1.12 5.97
CA ILE A 110 6.19 1.04 6.99
C ILE A 110 5.10 2.08 6.76
N ALA A 111 5.47 3.32 6.40
CA ALA A 111 4.51 4.41 6.24
C ALA A 111 3.80 4.40 4.88
N CYS A 112 4.25 3.56 3.93
CA CYS A 112 3.68 3.52 2.59
C CYS A 112 2.18 3.25 2.64
N SER A 113 1.37 4.21 2.22
CA SER A 113 -0.07 4.00 2.09
C SER A 113 -0.33 3.27 0.79
N ASP A 114 -0.36 1.95 0.80
CA ASP A 114 -0.60 1.17 -0.41
C ASP A 114 -1.97 1.48 -1.07
N ASP A 115 -2.20 0.94 -2.27
CA ASP A 115 -3.45 1.06 -3.05
C ASP A 115 -4.71 0.50 -2.36
N ALA A 116 -4.59 0.06 -1.10
CA ALA A 116 -5.69 -0.28 -0.21
C ALA A 116 -6.56 0.92 0.18
N LEU A 117 -5.98 2.13 0.33
CA LEU A 117 -6.74 3.29 0.82
C LEU A 117 -7.91 3.68 -0.08
N PRO A 118 -7.74 3.79 -1.41
CA PRO A 118 -8.85 4.06 -2.32
C PRO A 118 -9.93 2.99 -2.23
N LEU A 119 -9.54 1.71 -2.11
CA LEU A 119 -10.48 0.59 -2.04
C LEU A 119 -11.27 0.58 -0.72
N LEU A 120 -10.67 1.01 0.39
CA LEU A 120 -11.38 1.15 1.66
C LEU A 120 -12.46 2.25 1.59
N PHE A 121 -12.37 3.20 0.65
CA PHE A 121 -13.45 4.16 0.38
C PHE A 121 -14.65 3.56 -0.38
N MET A 122 -14.56 2.33 -0.90
CA MET A 122 -15.73 1.67 -1.51
C MET A 122 -16.86 1.46 -0.52
N ASP A 123 -16.53 1.26 0.76
CA ASP A 123 -17.50 1.17 1.84
C ASP A 123 -17.33 2.38 2.76
N LEU A 124 -18.17 3.40 2.53
CA LEU A 124 -18.19 4.65 3.31
C LEU A 124 -18.33 4.41 4.82
N SER A 125 -18.93 3.28 5.23
CA SER A 125 -19.06 2.94 6.66
C SER A 125 -17.71 2.57 7.30
N LYS A 126 -16.77 2.05 6.50
CA LYS A 126 -15.43 1.62 6.93
C LYS A 126 -14.35 2.64 6.59
N ALA A 127 -14.67 3.74 5.92
CA ALA A 127 -13.72 4.79 5.57
C ALA A 127 -13.03 5.39 6.81
N PHE A 128 -13.71 5.49 7.96
CA PHE A 128 -13.13 5.97 9.21
C PHE A 128 -11.96 5.14 9.73
N VAL A 129 -11.82 3.89 9.27
CA VAL A 129 -10.73 2.98 9.63
C VAL A 129 -9.40 3.41 8.98
N ILE A 130 -9.45 4.23 7.93
CA ILE A 130 -8.26 4.74 7.23
C ILE A 130 -7.41 5.63 8.14
N ILE A 131 -8.05 6.51 8.91
CA ILE A 131 -7.37 7.47 9.79
C ILE A 131 -6.46 6.77 10.81
N PRO A 132 -6.93 5.81 11.63
CA PRO A 132 -6.07 5.12 12.58
C PRO A 132 -4.99 4.30 11.88
N ILE A 133 -5.23 3.73 10.69
CA ILE A 133 -4.17 3.04 9.91
C ILE A 133 -3.03 4.02 9.59
N ILE A 134 -3.35 5.18 9.01
CA ILE A 134 -2.34 6.17 8.64
C ILE A 134 -1.59 6.66 9.87
N VAL A 135 -2.30 7.05 10.94
CA VAL A 135 -1.70 7.56 12.17
C VAL A 135 -0.76 6.53 12.80
N ILE A 136 -1.18 5.26 12.90
CA ILE A 136 -0.35 4.19 13.47
C ILE A 136 0.86 3.92 12.58
N LYS A 137 0.70 3.83 11.25
CA LYS A 137 1.81 3.61 10.32
C LYS A 137 2.85 4.74 10.40
N ILE A 138 2.41 5.99 10.50
CA ILE A 138 3.29 7.15 10.70
C ILE A 138 4.05 7.02 12.03
N ALA A 139 3.34 6.78 13.13
CA ALA A 139 3.96 6.67 14.46
C ALA A 139 4.99 5.53 14.53
N VAL A 140 4.62 4.35 14.04
CA VAL A 140 5.49 3.16 14.01
C VAL A 140 6.67 3.37 13.07
N GLY A 141 6.44 3.96 11.89
CA GLY A 141 7.50 4.25 10.91
C GLY A 141 8.57 5.18 11.49
N ILE A 142 8.15 6.26 12.16
CA ILE A 142 9.07 7.19 12.85
C ILE A 142 9.83 6.45 13.97
N PHE A 143 9.11 5.71 14.83
CA PHE A 143 9.70 5.01 15.96
C PHE A 143 10.77 4.00 15.51
N VAL A 144 10.44 3.13 14.54
CA VAL A 144 11.36 2.12 14.01
C VAL A 144 12.55 2.75 13.33
N ALA A 145 12.34 3.82 12.57
CA ALA A 145 13.43 4.49 11.88
C ALA A 145 14.50 5.01 12.85
N TYR A 146 14.08 5.76 13.88
CA TYR A 146 15.01 6.26 14.89
C TYR A 146 15.64 5.12 15.71
N PHE A 147 14.85 4.12 16.09
CA PHE A 147 15.35 2.96 16.82
C PHE A 147 16.47 2.23 16.05
N VAL A 148 16.24 1.92 14.78
CA VAL A 148 17.19 1.20 13.93
C VAL A 148 18.44 2.04 13.64
N ASP A 149 18.30 3.34 13.44
CA ASP A 149 19.44 4.23 13.21
C ASP A 149 20.31 4.37 14.46
N ILE A 150 19.70 4.53 15.65
CA ILE A 150 20.42 4.57 16.94
C ILE A 150 21.18 3.26 17.17
N VAL A 151 20.50 2.11 17.04
CA VAL A 151 21.12 0.79 17.18
C VAL A 151 22.27 0.62 16.17
N SER A 152 22.09 1.07 14.94
CA SER A 152 23.13 1.00 13.91
C SER A 152 24.36 1.84 14.26
N VAL A 153 24.19 3.03 14.82
CA VAL A 153 25.30 3.90 15.29
C VAL A 153 26.05 3.26 16.46
N ILE A 154 25.34 2.66 17.41
CA ILE A 154 25.94 2.00 18.58
C ILE A 154 26.77 0.79 18.16
N PHE A 155 26.24 -0.07 17.29
CA PHE A 155 26.92 -1.30 16.87
C PHE A 155 27.99 -1.10 15.80
N ARG A 156 27.87 -0.06 14.94
CA ARG A 156 28.84 0.22 13.88
C ARG A 156 29.52 1.56 14.14
N ARG A 157 30.68 1.51 14.82
CA ARG A 157 31.58 2.67 15.07
C ARG A 157 32.12 3.41 13.83
N LYS A 158 31.65 3.10 12.61
CA LYS A 158 32.09 3.76 11.36
C LYS A 158 30.92 4.53 10.75
N LYS A 159 31.08 5.86 10.66
CA LYS A 159 30.15 6.77 9.98
C LYS A 159 29.94 6.26 8.54
N GLN A 160 28.71 5.95 8.16
CA GLN A 160 28.44 5.62 6.76
C GLN A 160 28.69 6.88 5.94
N ILE A 161 29.63 6.80 5.01
CA ILE A 161 29.90 7.86 4.04
C ILE A 161 28.71 7.83 3.08
N MET A 162 27.84 8.84 3.19
CA MET A 162 26.78 9.09 2.21
C MET A 162 27.42 9.62 0.94
N GLU A 163 27.05 9.04 -0.21
CA GLU A 163 27.50 9.53 -1.50
C GLU A 163 26.95 10.94 -1.78
N ASP A 164 27.74 11.74 -2.50
CA ASP A 164 27.40 13.12 -2.84
C ASP A 164 26.26 13.17 -3.87
N ILE A 165 25.33 14.10 -3.67
CA ILE A 165 24.09 14.24 -4.46
C ILE A 165 24.40 14.53 -5.94
N ASN A 166 25.58 15.08 -6.24
CA ASN A 166 25.98 15.49 -7.59
C ASN A 166 26.33 14.32 -8.53
N ALA A 167 26.38 13.07 -8.05
CA ALA A 167 26.64 11.88 -8.88
C ALA A 167 25.39 11.31 -9.59
N ILE A 168 24.24 11.98 -9.48
CA ILE A 168 22.97 11.50 -10.03
C ILE A 168 22.90 11.81 -11.53
N ASN A 169 22.98 10.76 -12.36
CA ASN A 169 22.30 10.79 -13.66
C ASN A 169 20.79 10.67 -13.37
N THR A 170 20.02 11.67 -13.78
CA THR A 170 18.63 11.96 -13.37
C THR A 170 17.57 10.94 -13.80
N ASP A 171 17.96 9.82 -14.41
CA ASP A 171 17.04 8.72 -14.73
C ASP A 171 17.28 7.52 -13.81
N LEU A 172 16.37 7.33 -12.85
CA LEU A 172 16.31 6.14 -12.01
C LEU A 172 16.09 4.89 -12.87
N ASN A 173 15.37 5.02 -13.99
CA ASN A 173 15.21 4.00 -15.03
C ASN A 173 14.79 2.63 -14.50
N GLU A 174 14.09 2.62 -13.37
CA GLU A 174 13.65 1.41 -12.67
C GLU A 174 12.27 0.98 -13.13
N PRO A 175 12.04 -0.33 -13.32
CA PRO A 175 10.70 -0.84 -13.57
C PRO A 175 9.84 -0.69 -12.30
N ALA A 176 8.73 0.03 -12.41
CA ALA A 176 7.67 0.06 -11.41
C ALA A 176 6.69 -1.12 -11.58
N CYS A 177 5.65 -1.17 -10.74
CA CYS A 177 4.65 -2.26 -10.72
C CYS A 177 4.09 -2.62 -12.09
N CYS A 178 3.80 -1.61 -12.93
CA CYS A 178 3.18 -1.78 -14.24
C CYS A 178 4.19 -1.95 -15.38
N HIS A 179 5.43 -2.38 -15.09
CA HIS A 179 6.51 -2.51 -16.06
C HIS A 179 6.90 -1.19 -16.77
N HIS A 180 6.35 -0.06 -16.34
CA HIS A 180 6.79 1.26 -16.76
C HIS A 180 8.11 1.60 -16.07
N ARG A 181 8.90 2.48 -16.69
CA ARG A 181 10.16 2.93 -16.09
C ARG A 181 9.94 4.27 -15.39
N ILE A 182 10.37 4.39 -14.13
CA ILE A 182 10.35 5.65 -13.38
C ILE A 182 11.32 6.61 -14.06
N ARG A 183 10.77 7.53 -14.86
CA ARG A 183 11.48 8.54 -15.65
C ARG A 183 10.62 9.79 -15.78
N THR A 184 11.24 10.95 -15.94
CA THR A 184 10.55 12.19 -16.32
C THR A 184 10.09 12.09 -17.78
N ILE A 185 8.85 11.67 -18.03
CA ILE A 185 8.31 11.52 -19.39
C ILE A 185 7.90 12.90 -19.93
N GLU A 186 8.63 13.40 -20.93
CA GLU A 186 8.33 14.66 -21.64
C GLU A 186 7.21 14.54 -22.68
N ASN A 187 6.81 13.32 -23.09
CA ASN A 187 5.89 13.14 -24.22
C ASN A 187 4.40 13.30 -23.84
N PRO A 188 3.63 14.17 -24.53
CA PRO A 188 2.22 14.45 -24.23
C PRO A 188 1.21 13.28 -24.41
N PRO A 189 1.31 12.36 -25.39
CA PRO A 189 0.31 11.30 -25.57
C PRO A 189 0.34 10.22 -24.47
N TYR A 190 1.40 10.17 -23.66
CA TYR A 190 1.52 9.22 -22.55
C TYR A 190 0.87 9.69 -21.24
N TRP A 191 0.38 10.93 -21.17
CA TRP A 191 -0.16 11.51 -19.93
C TRP A 191 -1.46 10.86 -19.46
N TRP A 192 -2.29 10.37 -20.38
CA TRP A 192 -3.61 9.82 -20.06
C TRP A 192 -3.63 8.30 -20.21
N LEU A 193 -2.72 7.75 -21.01
CA LEU A 193 -2.61 6.31 -21.24
C LEU A 193 -2.00 5.59 -20.04
N HIS A 194 -1.07 6.22 -19.32
CA HIS A 194 -0.39 5.62 -18.18
C HIS A 194 -1.29 5.46 -16.93
N PRO A 195 -2.11 6.46 -16.52
CA PRO A 195 -3.10 6.26 -15.47
C PRO A 195 -4.12 5.19 -15.85
N LEU A 196 -4.44 5.07 -17.14
CA LEU A 196 -5.41 4.11 -17.67
C LEU A 196 -4.90 2.66 -17.54
N THR A 197 -3.62 2.39 -17.84
CA THR A 197 -3.04 1.05 -17.66
C THR A 197 -2.96 0.65 -16.18
N HIS A 198 -2.59 1.59 -15.30
CA HIS A 198 -2.65 1.39 -13.84
C HIS A 198 -4.07 1.09 -13.37
N THR A 199 -5.04 1.89 -13.83
CA THR A 199 -6.46 1.69 -13.53
C THR A 199 -6.92 0.31 -13.99
N PHE A 200 -6.54 -0.13 -15.19
CA PHE A 200 -6.91 -1.44 -15.73
C PHE A 200 -6.30 -2.59 -14.93
N ASN A 201 -5.02 -2.52 -14.56
CA ASN A 201 -4.37 -3.54 -13.74
C ASN A 201 -5.04 -3.65 -12.35
N MET A 202 -5.34 -2.51 -11.74
CA MET A 202 -6.00 -2.47 -10.42
C MET A 202 -7.45 -2.94 -10.49
N PHE A 203 -8.16 -2.60 -11.57
CA PHE A 203 -9.45 -3.19 -11.89
C PHE A 203 -9.37 -4.72 -11.98
N MET A 204 -8.40 -5.27 -12.74
CA MET A 204 -8.23 -6.71 -12.87
C MET A 204 -7.89 -7.39 -11.53
N PHE A 205 -7.01 -6.80 -10.73
CA PHE A 205 -6.70 -7.35 -9.39
C PHE A 205 -7.91 -7.31 -8.46
N THR A 206 -8.65 -6.20 -8.45
CA THR A 206 -9.86 -6.04 -7.65
C THR A 206 -10.92 -7.06 -8.07
N PHE A 207 -11.14 -7.22 -9.37
CA PHE A 207 -12.05 -8.21 -9.93
C PHE A 207 -11.67 -9.64 -9.54
N LEU A 208 -10.40 -10.02 -9.74
CA LEU A 208 -9.94 -11.37 -9.39
C LEU A 208 -10.03 -11.66 -7.90
N CYS A 209 -9.67 -10.68 -7.04
CA CYS A 209 -9.79 -10.84 -5.59
C CYS A 209 -11.26 -10.93 -5.15
N LEU A 210 -12.14 -10.08 -5.70
CA LEU A 210 -13.58 -10.14 -5.40
C LEU A 210 -14.21 -11.45 -5.87
N ALA A 211 -13.87 -11.91 -7.08
CA ALA A 211 -14.35 -13.19 -7.59
C ALA A 211 -13.87 -14.35 -6.70
N PHE A 212 -12.61 -14.32 -6.27
CA PHE A 212 -12.05 -15.29 -5.32
C PHE A 212 -12.81 -15.28 -3.98
N PHE A 213 -12.99 -14.11 -3.35
CA PHE A 213 -13.68 -14.02 -2.07
C PHE A 213 -15.16 -14.40 -2.19
N ASN A 214 -15.86 -13.97 -3.24
CA ASN A 214 -17.26 -14.34 -3.45
C ASN A 214 -17.40 -15.85 -3.66
N CYS A 215 -16.51 -16.47 -4.45
CA CYS A 215 -16.46 -17.92 -4.64
C CYS A 215 -16.16 -18.65 -3.31
N ALA A 216 -15.19 -18.18 -2.53
CA ALA A 216 -14.86 -18.74 -1.23
C ALA A 216 -16.05 -18.66 -0.27
N ILE A 217 -16.73 -17.51 -0.18
CA ILE A 217 -17.91 -17.34 0.68
C ILE A 217 -19.03 -18.32 0.30
N LEU A 218 -19.26 -18.52 -1.01
CA LEU A 218 -20.23 -19.51 -1.48
C LEU A 218 -19.86 -20.94 -1.08
N HIS A 219 -18.58 -21.31 -1.20
CA HIS A 219 -18.10 -22.65 -0.86
C HIS A 219 -18.18 -22.95 0.65
N PHE A 220 -17.84 -21.96 1.50
CA PHE A 220 -17.90 -22.09 2.96
C PHE A 220 -19.29 -21.80 3.55
N GLY A 221 -20.23 -21.36 2.72
CA GLY A 221 -21.63 -21.09 3.07
C GLY A 221 -21.88 -19.75 3.80
N SER A 222 -20.90 -19.22 4.53
CA SER A 222 -20.99 -17.93 5.19
C SER A 222 -19.63 -17.24 5.33
N VAL A 223 -19.65 -15.92 5.53
CA VAL A 223 -18.46 -15.11 5.85
C VAL A 223 -17.82 -15.58 7.16
N GLU A 224 -18.64 -15.95 8.14
CA GLU A 224 -18.19 -16.41 9.47
C GLU A 224 -17.40 -17.71 9.39
N ASN A 225 -17.88 -18.67 8.59
CA ASN A 225 -17.17 -19.95 8.39
C ASN A 225 -15.83 -19.74 7.70
N LEU A 226 -15.78 -18.87 6.69
CA LEU A 226 -14.53 -18.51 6.01
C LEU A 226 -13.57 -17.76 6.95
N SER A 227 -14.08 -16.85 7.78
CA SER A 227 -13.29 -16.15 8.79
C SER A 227 -12.72 -17.14 9.81
N ASN A 228 -13.53 -18.06 10.34
CA ASN A 228 -13.10 -19.10 11.27
C ASN A 228 -12.04 -20.02 10.66
N PHE A 229 -12.21 -20.41 9.39
CA PHE A 229 -11.21 -21.18 8.65
C PHE A 229 -9.87 -20.44 8.51
N LEU A 230 -9.92 -19.12 8.29
CA LEU A 230 -8.75 -18.23 8.26
C LEU A 230 -8.29 -17.77 9.64
N LEU A 231 -8.71 -18.47 10.71
CA LEU A 231 -8.35 -18.20 12.10
C LEU A 231 -8.70 -16.75 12.53
N GLY A 232 -9.87 -16.29 12.11
CA GLY A 232 -10.44 -14.98 12.43
C GLY A 232 -10.36 -14.65 13.92
N ASN A 233 -9.96 -13.42 14.25
CA ASN A 233 -9.80 -12.93 15.62
C ASN A 233 -8.77 -13.68 16.48
N THR A 234 -7.89 -14.49 15.89
CA THR A 234 -6.78 -15.12 16.61
C THR A 234 -5.45 -14.40 16.35
N PRO A 235 -4.49 -14.48 17.29
CA PRO A 235 -3.16 -13.89 17.10
C PRO A 235 -2.38 -14.49 15.91
N TYR A 236 -2.67 -15.74 15.51
CA TYR A 236 -2.00 -16.38 14.38
C TYR A 236 -2.33 -15.72 13.04
N GLN A 237 -3.51 -15.11 12.93
CA GLN A 237 -3.93 -14.38 11.74
C GLN A 237 -2.99 -13.20 11.43
N LEU A 238 -2.49 -12.52 12.47
CA LEU A 238 -1.59 -11.37 12.35
C LEU A 238 -0.24 -11.78 11.74
N ILE A 239 0.24 -12.97 12.11
CA ILE A 239 1.49 -13.52 11.61
C ILE A 239 1.32 -13.89 10.13
N ALA A 240 0.22 -14.57 9.79
CA ALA A 240 -0.07 -14.94 8.41
C ALA A 240 -0.16 -13.72 7.49
N THR A 241 -0.88 -12.67 7.90
CA THR A 241 -1.02 -11.45 7.08
C THR A 241 0.31 -10.69 6.93
N ALA A 242 1.16 -10.69 7.96
CA ALA A 242 2.50 -10.08 7.87
C ALA A 242 3.41 -10.77 6.83
N PHE A 243 3.31 -12.10 6.70
CA PHE A 243 4.05 -12.82 5.66
C PHE A 243 3.44 -12.62 4.27
N ILE A 244 2.10 -12.60 4.18
CA ILE A 244 1.40 -12.31 2.93
C ILE A 244 1.81 -10.94 2.38
N GLY A 245 1.99 -9.93 3.24
CA GLY A 245 2.47 -8.58 2.87
C GLY A 245 3.76 -8.56 2.05
N LEU A 246 4.64 -9.55 2.20
CA LEU A 246 5.94 -9.57 1.51
C LEU A 246 5.86 -9.86 0.01
N ILE A 247 4.75 -10.40 -0.51
CA ILE A 247 4.68 -10.96 -1.88
C ILE A 247 4.78 -9.86 -2.94
N SER A 248 3.73 -9.05 -3.08
CA SER A 248 3.69 -7.93 -4.03
C SER A 248 2.76 -6.86 -3.48
N ASN A 249 3.14 -5.59 -3.64
CA ASN A 249 2.49 -4.52 -2.91
C ASN A 249 0.99 -4.39 -3.29
N CYS A 250 0.69 -4.03 -4.53
CA CYS A 250 -0.67 -3.73 -4.98
C CYS A 250 -1.63 -4.90 -4.81
N VAL A 251 -1.24 -6.13 -5.20
CA VAL A 251 -2.12 -7.31 -5.09
C VAL A 251 -2.44 -7.61 -3.63
N THR A 252 -1.44 -7.55 -2.76
CA THR A 252 -1.61 -7.89 -1.35
C THR A 252 -2.43 -6.85 -0.61
N SER A 253 -2.17 -5.57 -0.83
CA SER A 253 -2.92 -4.49 -0.19
C SER A 253 -4.39 -4.50 -0.59
N VAL A 254 -4.69 -4.71 -1.89
CA VAL A 254 -6.06 -4.92 -2.41
C VAL A 254 -6.72 -6.14 -1.75
N PHE A 255 -6.02 -7.28 -1.73
CA PHE A 255 -6.54 -8.52 -1.16
C PHE A 255 -6.88 -8.39 0.33
N LEU A 256 -5.98 -7.80 1.13
CA LEU A 256 -6.18 -7.58 2.56
C LEU A 256 -7.31 -6.57 2.81
N ALA A 257 -7.37 -5.48 2.05
CA ALA A 257 -8.43 -4.50 2.16
C ALA A 257 -9.81 -5.12 1.88
N LEU A 258 -9.94 -5.90 0.80
CA LEU A 258 -11.18 -6.60 0.45
C LEU A 258 -11.56 -7.65 1.49
N ALA A 259 -10.59 -8.39 2.03
CA ALA A 259 -10.83 -9.34 3.11
C ALA A 259 -11.40 -8.64 4.37
N TYR A 260 -10.88 -7.45 4.70
CA TYR A 260 -11.37 -6.66 5.83
C TYR A 260 -12.75 -6.04 5.55
N VAL A 261 -12.97 -5.50 4.35
CA VAL A 261 -14.28 -4.95 3.94
C VAL A 261 -15.35 -6.06 3.94
N LYS A 262 -15.00 -7.29 3.58
CA LYS A 262 -15.92 -8.43 3.68
C LYS A 262 -16.05 -9.00 5.11
N GLY A 263 -15.29 -8.51 6.08
CA GLY A 263 -15.34 -8.99 7.48
C GLY A 263 -14.65 -10.33 7.70
N ILE A 264 -13.80 -10.77 6.78
CA ILE A 264 -13.07 -12.05 6.86
C ILE A 264 -11.89 -11.94 7.83
N ILE A 265 -11.16 -10.82 7.80
CA ILE A 265 -10.02 -10.54 8.68
C ILE A 265 -10.32 -9.37 9.62
N GLY A 266 -9.74 -9.40 10.82
CA GLY A 266 -9.86 -8.31 11.80
C GLY A 266 -8.93 -7.12 11.50
N PHE A 267 -9.21 -5.98 12.13
CA PHE A 267 -8.40 -4.75 11.98
C PHE A 267 -6.90 -4.95 12.32
N PRO A 268 -6.52 -5.63 13.42
CA PRO A 268 -5.10 -5.84 13.72
C PRO A 268 -4.37 -6.69 12.68
N ALA A 269 -5.07 -7.66 12.07
CA ALA A 269 -4.52 -8.49 11.00
C ALA A 269 -4.33 -7.70 9.70
N LEU A 270 -5.30 -6.85 9.34
CA LEU A 270 -5.17 -5.90 8.24
C LEU A 270 -3.94 -5.00 8.44
N LEU A 271 -3.84 -4.35 9.61
CA LEU A 271 -2.75 -3.43 9.92
C LEU A 271 -1.38 -4.12 9.88
N SER A 272 -1.26 -5.31 10.47
CA SER A 272 -0.05 -6.14 10.42
C SER A 272 0.38 -6.39 8.98
N GLY A 273 -0.54 -6.85 8.13
CA GLY A 273 -0.26 -7.07 6.71
C GLY A 273 0.17 -5.79 5.99
N LEU A 274 -0.58 -4.69 6.16
CA LEU A 274 -0.29 -3.41 5.52
C LEU A 274 1.06 -2.78 5.94
N ILE A 275 1.56 -3.05 7.15
CA ILE A 275 2.89 -2.59 7.58
C ILE A 275 4.01 -3.36 6.88
N SER A 276 3.79 -4.65 6.61
CA SER A 276 4.75 -5.51 5.91
C SER A 276 4.68 -5.43 4.39
N THR A 277 3.70 -4.72 3.83
CA THR A 277 3.47 -4.63 2.39
C THR A 277 4.60 -3.84 1.69
N THR A 278 5.62 -4.55 1.21
CA THR A 278 6.75 -3.90 0.53
C THR A 278 7.44 -4.79 -0.49
N GLY A 279 6.69 -5.69 -1.14
CA GLY A 279 7.26 -6.70 -2.03
C GLY A 279 8.17 -6.12 -3.13
N LEU A 280 7.75 -5.05 -3.81
CA LEU A 280 8.54 -4.45 -4.88
C LEU A 280 9.75 -3.65 -4.40
N GLY A 281 9.63 -2.94 -3.26
CA GLY A 281 10.77 -2.30 -2.62
C GLY A 281 11.84 -3.33 -2.26
N LEU A 282 11.45 -4.43 -1.62
CA LEU A 282 12.36 -5.51 -1.24
C LEU A 282 12.99 -6.21 -2.45
N ILE A 283 12.23 -6.46 -3.52
CA ILE A 283 12.76 -7.03 -4.77
C ILE A 283 13.80 -6.09 -5.41
N THR A 284 13.50 -4.80 -5.49
CA THR A 284 14.44 -3.80 -6.04
C THR A 284 15.69 -3.69 -5.19
N LEU A 285 15.54 -3.67 -3.86
CA LEU A 285 16.65 -3.71 -2.93
C LEU A 285 17.51 -4.96 -3.14
N ALA A 286 16.89 -6.13 -3.26
CA ALA A 286 17.59 -7.39 -3.51
C ALA A 286 18.35 -7.41 -4.85
N LYS A 287 17.77 -6.81 -5.90
CA LYS A 287 18.42 -6.71 -7.22
C LYS A 287 19.63 -5.78 -7.22
N ARG A 288 19.55 -4.63 -6.53
CA ARG A 288 20.62 -3.62 -6.55
C ARG A 288 21.70 -3.85 -5.51
N GLN A 289 21.36 -4.43 -4.37
CA GLN A 289 22.26 -4.56 -3.26
C GLN A 289 22.85 -5.98 -3.18
N GLN A 290 24.14 -6.10 -3.47
CA GLN A 290 24.86 -7.39 -3.42
C GLN A 290 24.91 -8.01 -2.00
N LYS A 291 24.72 -7.22 -0.93
CA LYS A 291 24.78 -7.70 0.45
C LYS A 291 23.46 -8.34 0.89
N SER A 292 23.27 -9.61 0.57
CA SER A 292 22.09 -10.41 0.95
C SER A 292 21.76 -10.36 2.46
N LYS A 293 22.77 -10.37 3.34
CA LYS A 293 22.56 -10.29 4.80
C LYS A 293 21.86 -9.01 5.27
N ASP A 294 22.12 -7.89 4.60
CA ASP A 294 21.53 -6.61 4.96
C ASP A 294 20.08 -6.52 4.50
N ASN A 295 19.79 -7.04 3.31
CA ASN A 295 18.44 -7.11 2.76
C ASN A 295 17.56 -8.02 3.63
N LEU A 296 18.10 -9.18 4.05
CA LEU A 296 17.42 -10.10 4.97
C LEU A 296 17.14 -9.43 6.32
N LEU A 297 18.10 -8.67 6.86
CA LEU A 297 17.92 -7.93 8.10
C LEU A 297 16.79 -6.90 7.98
N ILE A 298 16.73 -6.15 6.89
CA ILE A 298 15.68 -5.15 6.63
C ILE A 298 14.31 -5.83 6.53
N ALA A 299 14.20 -6.92 5.76
CA ALA A 299 12.96 -7.69 5.65
C ALA A 299 12.53 -8.29 7.01
N THR A 300 13.48 -8.77 7.81
CA THR A 300 13.19 -9.32 9.14
C THR A 300 12.67 -8.25 10.08
N ILE A 301 13.30 -7.07 10.12
CA ILE A 301 12.83 -5.95 10.95
C ILE A 301 11.42 -5.54 10.54
N LEU A 302 11.13 -5.50 9.23
CA LEU A 302 9.82 -5.16 8.71
C LEU A 302 8.73 -6.12 9.20
N VAL A 303 8.94 -7.43 9.05
CA VAL A 303 7.99 -8.47 9.49
C VAL A 303 7.83 -8.46 11.01
N VAL A 304 8.92 -8.35 11.76
CA VAL A 304 8.87 -8.30 13.23
C VAL A 304 8.08 -7.06 13.69
N THR A 305 8.30 -5.91 13.04
CA THR A 305 7.57 -4.67 13.33
C THR A 305 6.08 -4.82 13.01
N ALA A 306 5.74 -5.40 11.87
CA ALA A 306 4.37 -5.67 11.46
C ALA A 306 3.63 -6.53 12.50
N ILE A 307 4.23 -7.66 12.88
CA ILE A 307 3.68 -8.59 13.87
C ILE A 307 3.57 -7.91 15.24
N ALA A 308 4.62 -7.24 15.70
CA ALA A 308 4.63 -6.55 16.99
C ALA A 308 3.55 -5.46 17.08
N THR A 309 3.39 -4.67 16.01
CA THR A 309 2.34 -3.65 15.91
C THR A 309 0.96 -4.29 15.91
N GLY A 310 0.77 -5.35 15.11
CA GLY A 310 -0.47 -6.12 15.10
C GLY A 310 -0.85 -6.62 16.49
N PHE A 311 0.10 -7.20 17.23
CA PHE A 311 -0.12 -7.67 18.61
C PHE A 311 -0.44 -6.53 19.57
N ALA A 312 0.32 -5.43 19.50
CA ALA A 312 0.08 -4.26 20.34
C ALA A 312 -1.35 -3.73 20.15
N VAL A 313 -1.82 -3.68 18.91
CA VAL A 313 -3.17 -3.24 18.57
C VAL A 313 -4.23 -4.28 18.95
N TYR A 314 -3.95 -5.56 18.76
CA TYR A 314 -4.85 -6.66 19.14
C TYR A 314 -5.17 -6.66 20.64
N TYR A 315 -4.16 -6.48 21.50
CA TYR A 315 -4.37 -6.43 22.95
C TYR A 315 -4.90 -5.09 23.48
N ASN A 316 -4.72 -4.00 22.72
CA ASN A 316 -5.18 -2.66 23.11
C ASN A 316 -6.31 -2.17 22.20
N MET A 317 -7.25 -3.04 21.84
CA MET A 317 -8.35 -2.68 20.92
C MET A 317 -9.16 -1.46 21.43
N GLN A 318 -9.28 -1.29 22.75
CA GLN A 318 -9.90 -0.12 23.39
C GLN A 318 -9.27 1.21 22.97
N LEU A 319 -7.97 1.22 22.66
CA LEU A 319 -7.23 2.41 22.26
C LEU A 319 -7.64 2.89 20.85
N ILE A 320 -8.11 1.97 20.00
CA ILE A 320 -8.66 2.30 18.68
C ILE A 320 -10.03 2.93 18.81
N ASP A 321 -10.87 2.44 19.73
CA ASP A 321 -12.20 3.02 19.94
C ASP A 321 -12.07 4.46 20.45
N VAL A 322 -11.11 4.73 21.34
CA VAL A 322 -10.76 6.10 21.76
C VAL A 322 -10.29 6.97 20.60
N LEU A 323 -9.47 6.43 19.68
CA LEU A 323 -9.03 7.18 18.49
C LEU A 323 -10.20 7.48 17.53
N LYS A 324 -11.13 6.54 17.35
CA LYS A 324 -12.34 6.77 16.56
C LYS A 324 -13.19 7.87 17.19
N ASP A 325 -13.44 7.80 18.49
CA ASP A 325 -14.25 8.80 19.21
C ASP A 325 -13.59 10.19 19.21
N PHE A 326 -12.26 10.26 19.20
CA PHE A 326 -11.52 11.53 19.12
C PHE A 326 -11.66 12.22 17.76
N PHE A 327 -11.71 11.47 16.66
CA PHE A 327 -11.85 12.03 15.30
C PHE A 327 -13.30 12.21 14.84
N ILE A 328 -14.26 11.56 15.49
CA ILE A 328 -15.71 11.66 15.17
C ILE A 328 -16.40 12.81 15.95
N ARG A 329 -15.74 13.37 16.97
CA ARG A 329 -16.21 14.60 17.67
C ARG A 329 -16.00 15.86 16.85
#